data_AF-A0AAV5KMJ1-F1
#
_entry.id   AF-A0AAV5KMJ1-F1
#
_cell.length_a   1.000
_cell.length_b   1.000
_cell.length_c   1.000
_cell.angle_alpha   90.00
_cell.angle_beta   90.00
_cell.angle_gamma   90.00
#
_symmetry.space_group_name_H-M   'P 1'
#
loop_
_entity.id
_entity.type
_entity.pdbx_description
1 polymer ?
#
loop_
_entity_poly.entity_id
_entity_poly.type
_entity_poly.pdbx_seq_one_letter_code
_entity_poly.pdbx_strand_id
1 'polypeptide(L)'
;MLTRVLQPSDRFVIFASDGLWDFLTKEQAVRIVNKHPHKAIAKRLIKIALIKAAKKRQKSFDHLMSVPRGRERQSFHGDITVVVIFIEPKLLEIEQDV
;
A
#
# COMPACT_ATOMS: atom_id res chain seq x y z
N MET A 1 6.57 -15.52 -17.58
CA MET A 1 7.14 -14.51 -16.64
C MET A 1 6.88 -13.14 -17.24
N LEU A 2 6.21 -12.25 -16.50
CA LEU A 2 5.96 -10.88 -16.97
C LEU A 2 7.14 -10.01 -16.56
N THR A 3 7.71 -9.28 -17.52
CA THR A 3 8.78 -8.32 -17.29
C THR A 3 8.35 -6.95 -17.80
N ARG A 4 8.88 -5.89 -17.18
CA ARG A 4 8.66 -4.50 -17.62
C ARG A 4 9.98 -3.76 -17.48
N VAL A 5 10.43 -3.16 -18.58
CA VAL A 5 11.56 -2.24 -18.57
C VAL A 5 11.09 -0.93 -17.95
N LEU A 6 11.73 -0.51 -16.86
CA LEU A 6 11.40 0.74 -16.18
C LEU A 6 11.62 1.91 -17.14
N GLN A 7 10.66 2.83 -17.15
CA GLN A 7 10.73 4.05 -17.94
C GLN A 7 11.04 5.24 -17.02
N PRO A 8 11.64 6.34 -17.54
CA PRO A 8 11.90 7.54 -16.73
C PRO A 8 10.64 8.13 -16.07
N SER A 9 9.45 7.85 -16.60
CA SER A 9 8.17 8.27 -16.05
C SER A 9 7.65 7.37 -14.90
N ASP A 10 8.26 6.21 -14.68
CA ASP A 10 7.93 5.32 -13.56
C ASP A 10 8.53 5.90 -12.26
N ARG A 11 7.67 6.19 -11.29
CA ARG A 11 8.07 6.89 -10.05
C ARG A 11 8.13 5.98 -8.83
N PHE A 12 7.35 4.91 -8.82
CA PHE A 12 7.30 3.96 -7.72
C PHE A 12 6.64 2.64 -8.11
N VAL A 13 6.91 1.59 -7.33
CA VAL A 13 6.21 0.31 -7.37
C VAL A 13 5.58 0.04 -6.01
N ILE A 14 4.32 -0.41 -5.99
CA ILE A 14 3.63 -0.85 -4.78
C ILE A 14 3.49 -2.37 -4.85
N PHE A 15 4.13 -3.07 -3.92
CA PHE A 15 3.85 -4.47 -3.64
C PHE A 15 2.94 -4.54 -2.41
N ALA A 16 1.87 -5.32 -2.48
CA ALA A 16 1.04 -5.58 -1.32
C ALA A 16 0.35 -6.95 -1.40
N SER A 17 0.05 -7.51 -0.23
CA SER A 17 -0.79 -8.70 -0.10
C SER A 17 -2.25 -8.38 -0.42
N ASP A 18 -3.05 -9.42 -0.67
CA ASP A 18 -4.50 -9.30 -0.92
C ASP A 18 -5.23 -8.54 0.18
N GLY A 19 -4.77 -8.62 1.43
CA GLY A 19 -5.34 -7.87 2.55
C GLY A 19 -5.33 -6.34 2.37
N LEU A 20 -4.44 -5.76 1.54
CA LEU A 20 -4.57 -4.35 1.16
C LEU A 20 -5.66 -4.16 0.11
N TRP A 21 -5.67 -5.02 -0.90
CA TRP A 21 -6.53 -4.94 -2.08
C TRP A 21 -8.01 -5.25 -1.79
N ASP A 22 -8.29 -5.97 -0.69
CA ASP A 22 -9.63 -6.15 -0.13
C ASP A 22 -10.31 -4.82 0.25
N PHE A 23 -9.54 -3.76 0.47
CA PHE A 23 -10.04 -2.48 0.95
C PHE A 23 -9.64 -1.29 0.07
N LEU A 24 -8.61 -1.39 -0.77
CA LEU A 24 -8.19 -0.33 -1.69
C LEU A 24 -8.15 -0.84 -3.13
N THR A 25 -8.61 0.00 -4.06
CA THR A 25 -8.31 -0.23 -5.48
C THR A 25 -6.87 0.17 -5.80
N LYS A 26 -6.33 -0.34 -6.90
CA LYS A 26 -4.98 0.00 -7.38
C LYS A 26 -4.84 1.50 -7.61
N GLU A 27 -5.85 2.14 -8.19
CA GLU A 27 -5.90 3.57 -8.48
C GLU A 27 -5.91 4.40 -7.20
N GLN A 28 -6.64 3.96 -6.17
CA GLN A 28 -6.64 4.62 -4.87
C GLN A 28 -5.26 4.57 -4.22
N ALA A 29 -4.60 3.41 -4.24
CA ALA A 29 -3.26 3.25 -3.69
C ALA A 29 -2.24 4.13 -4.44
N VAL A 30 -2.23 4.09 -5.78
CA VAL A 30 -1.39 4.95 -6.62
C VAL A 30 -1.62 6.43 -6.32
N ARG A 31 -2.89 6.87 -6.23
CA ARG A 31 -3.23 8.26 -5.89
C ARG A 31 -2.74 8.66 -4.50
N ILE A 32 -2.83 7.77 -3.51
CA ILE A 32 -2.36 8.04 -2.14
C ILE A 32 -0.84 8.23 -2.12
N VAL A 33 -0.09 7.32 -2.75
CA VAL A 33 1.38 7.39 -2.85
C VAL A 33 1.81 8.64 -3.59
N ASN A 34 1.18 8.93 -4.73
CA ASN A 34 1.51 10.09 -5.55
C ASN A 34 1.29 11.43 -4.80
N LYS A 35 0.26 11.53 -3.95
CA LYS A 35 -0.02 12.75 -3.17
C LYS A 35 0.87 12.94 -1.94
N HIS A 36 1.52 11.90 -1.44
CA HIS A 36 2.28 11.95 -0.18
C HIS A 36 3.60 11.17 -0.31
N PRO A 37 4.57 11.66 -1.09
CA PRO A 37 5.82 10.96 -1.28
C PRO A 37 6.62 10.80 0.03
N HIS A 38 7.32 9.67 0.12
CA HIS A 38 8.47 9.36 0.99
C HIS A 38 8.20 9.03 2.46
N LYS A 39 7.51 9.85 3.26
CA LYS A 39 7.43 9.58 4.71
C LYS A 39 6.23 8.72 5.12
N ALA A 40 6.54 7.53 5.63
CA ALA A 40 5.59 6.58 6.23
C ALA A 40 4.40 6.20 5.31
N ILE A 41 4.62 6.17 3.98
CA ILE A 41 3.55 5.96 3.02
C ILE A 41 2.90 4.57 3.13
N ALA A 42 3.70 3.52 3.39
CA ALA A 42 3.19 2.18 3.65
C ALA A 42 2.27 2.16 4.88
N LYS A 43 2.68 2.82 5.98
CA LYS A 43 1.85 2.97 7.19
C LYS A 43 0.54 3.71 6.89
N ARG A 44 0.56 4.72 6.01
CA ARG A 44 -0.64 5.45 5.58
C ARG A 44 -1.59 4.55 4.80
N LEU A 45 -1.09 3.74 3.86
CA LEU A 45 -1.88 2.77 3.11
C LEU A 45 -2.54 1.76 4.06
N ILE A 46 -1.77 1.18 4.98
CA ILE A 46 -2.29 0.25 6.00
C ILE A 46 -3.36 0.93 6.86
N LYS A 47 -3.11 2.15 7.35
CA LYS A 47 -4.09 2.88 8.18
C LYS A 47 -5.41 3.09 7.43
N ILE A 48 -5.36 3.49 6.16
CA ILE A 48 -6.56 3.69 5.34
C ILE A 48 -7.30 2.36 5.13
N ALA A 49 -6.57 1.26 4.88
CA ALA A 49 -7.16 -0.08 4.75
C ALA A 49 -7.89 -0.49 6.04
N LEU A 50 -7.26 -0.32 7.20
CA LEU A 50 -7.85 -0.64 8.51
C LEU A 50 -9.08 0.22 8.82
N ILE A 51 -9.07 1.52 8.49
CA ILE A 51 -10.26 2.38 8.63
C ILE A 51 -11.42 1.84 7.78
N LYS A 52 -11.16 1.42 6.55
CA LYS A 52 -12.18 0.84 5.68
C LYS A 52 -12.65 -0.54 6.16
N ALA A 53 -11.75 -1.37 6.66
CA ALA A 53 -12.08 -2.66 7.27
C ALA A 53 -13.02 -2.50 8.47
N ALA A 54 -12.74 -1.54 9.36
CA ALA A 54 -13.61 -1.20 10.46
C ALA A 54 -14.99 -0.72 9.98
N LYS A 55 -15.03 0.20 9.00
CA LYS A 55 -16.28 0.71 8.42
C LYS A 55 -17.14 -0.37 7.76
N LYS A 56 -16.54 -1.36 7.08
CA LYS A 56 -17.25 -2.50 6.47
C LYS A 56 -18.02 -3.33 7.51
N ARG A 57 -17.59 -3.29 8.78
CA ARG A 57 -18.23 -3.94 9.93
C ARG A 57 -19.03 -2.96 10.81
N GLN A 58 -19.24 -1.72 10.36
CA GLN A 58 -19.90 -0.66 11.13
C GLN A 58 -19.23 -0.37 12.48
N LYS A 59 -17.90 -0.53 12.54
CA LYS A 59 -17.09 -0.23 13.73
C LYS A 59 -16.16 0.97 13.48
N SER A 60 -15.71 1.59 14.57
CA SER A 60 -14.67 2.61 14.52
C SER A 60 -13.28 1.99 14.33
N PHE A 61 -12.33 2.79 13.84
CA PHE A 61 -10.93 2.39 13.77
C PHE A 61 -10.37 2.05 15.17
N ASP A 62 -10.69 2.86 16.18
CA ASP A 62 -10.20 2.64 17.55
C ASP A 62 -10.72 1.33 18.14
N HIS A 63 -11.98 0.96 17.85
CA HIS A 63 -12.51 -0.33 18.24
C HIS A 63 -11.73 -1.47 17.58
N LEU A 64 -11.50 -1.43 16.26
CA LEU A 64 -10.70 -2.46 15.57
C LEU A 64 -9.29 -2.58 16.19
N MET A 65 -8.66 -1.46 16.53
CA MET A 65 -7.33 -1.43 17.12
C MET A 65 -7.28 -1.96 18.55
N SER A 66 -8.39 -1.90 19.29
CA SER A 66 -8.50 -2.49 20.63
C SER A 66 -8.79 -3.99 20.61
N VAL A 67 -9.24 -4.56 19.48
CA VAL A 67 -9.47 -6.01 19.37
C VAL A 67 -8.13 -6.75 19.40
N PRO A 68 -7.94 -7.71 20.33
CA PRO A 68 -6.71 -8.50 20.39
C PRO A 68 -6.56 -9.40 19.17
N ARG A 69 -5.35 -9.93 18.96
CA ARG A 69 -5.12 -10.92 17.88
C ARG A 69 -6.00 -12.17 18.14
N GLY A 70 -6.62 -12.67 17.09
CA GLY A 70 -7.48 -13.86 17.15
C GLY A 70 -8.56 -13.84 16.08
N ARG A 71 -9.50 -14.81 16.18
CA ARG A 71 -10.58 -15.00 15.21
C ARG A 71 -11.46 -13.76 15.04
N GLU A 72 -11.73 -13.03 16.13
CA GLU A 72 -12.51 -11.79 16.06
C GLU A 72 -11.82 -10.73 15.19
N ARG A 73 -10.53 -10.45 15.42
CA ARG A 73 -9.77 -9.49 14.61
C ARG A 73 -9.63 -9.93 13.15
N GLN A 74 -9.39 -11.23 12.91
CA GLN A 74 -9.31 -11.80 11.57
C GLN A 74 -10.63 -11.65 10.79
N SER A 75 -11.76 -11.51 11.49
CA SER A 75 -13.05 -11.23 10.84
C SER A 75 -13.14 -9.82 10.24
N PHE A 76 -12.30 -8.88 10.69
CA PHE A 76 -12.23 -7.53 10.12
C PHE A 76 -11.35 -7.49 8.87
N HIS A 77 -10.16 -8.10 8.95
CA HIS A 77 -9.15 -8.07 7.90
C HIS A 77 -8.20 -9.28 8.01
N GLY A 78 -7.67 -9.74 6.88
CA GLY A 78 -6.50 -10.65 6.84
C GLY A 78 -5.18 -9.92 7.08
N ASP A 79 -4.05 -10.58 6.88
CA ASP A 79 -2.75 -9.93 7.00
C ASP A 79 -2.53 -8.91 5.88
N ILE A 80 -2.11 -7.69 6.28
CA ILE A 80 -1.85 -6.58 5.37
C ILE A 80 -0.35 -6.30 5.37
N THR A 81 0.30 -6.57 4.26
CA THR A 81 1.71 -6.26 4.03
C THR A 81 1.82 -5.30 2.85
N VAL A 82 2.60 -4.24 2.98
CA VAL A 82 2.80 -3.22 1.94
C VAL A 82 4.26 -2.83 1.88
N VAL A 83 4.83 -2.87 0.67
CA VAL A 83 6.16 -2.34 0.34
C VAL A 83 6.00 -1.32 -0.78
N VAL A 84 6.58 -0.14 -0.62
CA VAL A 84 6.61 0.90 -1.65
C VAL A 84 8.07 1.18 -1.98
N ILE A 85 8.45 0.92 -3.22
CA ILE A 85 9.78 1.22 -3.75
C ILE A 85 9.66 2.49 -4.58
N PHE A 86 10.40 3.54 -4.21
CA PHE A 86 10.50 4.75 -5.02
C PHE A 86 11.64 4.58 -6.01
N ILE A 87 11.40 5.01 -7.25
CA ILE A 87 12.36 4.94 -8.34
C ILE A 87 12.88 6.36 -8.55
N GLU A 88 14.21 6.54 -8.48
CA GLU A 88 14.88 7.80 -8.77
C GLU A 88 15.23 7.81 -10.28
N PRO A 89 14.55 8.61 -11.13
CA PRO A 89 14.76 8.56 -12.58
C PRO A 89 16.19 8.89 -12.98
N LYS A 90 16.86 9.77 -12.22
CA LYS A 90 18.27 10.17 -12.46
C LYS A 90 19.26 9.00 -12.36
N LEU A 91 18.90 7.93 -11.64
CA LEU A 91 19.75 6.73 -11.56
C LEU A 91 19.59 5.81 -12.78
N LEU A 92 18.50 5.97 -13.55
CA LEU A 92 18.26 5.20 -14.77
C LEU A 92 18.99 5.77 -16.00
N GLU A 93 19.40 7.04 -15.94
CA GLU A 93 20.14 7.72 -17.02
C GLU A 93 21.62 7.34 -17.04
N ILE A 94 22.19 6.85 -15.92
CA ILE A 94 23.62 6.53 -15.77
C ILE A 94 24.02 5.26 -16.55
N GLU A 95 23.07 4.37 -16.85
CA GLU A 95 23.36 3.10 -17.56
C GLU A 95 23.33 3.21 -19.09
N GLN A 96 23.01 4.38 -19.67
CA GLN A 96 22.94 4.57 -21.12
C GLN A 96 24.20 5.17 -21.76
N ASP A 97 25.19 5.57 -20.93
CA ASP A 97 26.44 6.21 -21.36
C ASP A 97 27.68 5.28 -21.22
N VAL A 98 27.51 3.97 -21.06
CA VAL A 98 28.59 2.96 -20.99
C VAL A 98 28.52 1.97 -22.15
#